data_AF-A0A941I9F1-F1
#
_entry.id   AF-A0A941I9F1-F1
#
_cell.length_a   1.000
_cell.length_b   1.000
_cell.length_c   1.000
_cell.angle_alpha   90.00
_cell.angle_beta   90.00
_cell.angle_gamma   90.00
#
_symmetry.space_group_name_H-M   'P 1'
#
loop_
_entity.id
_entity.type
_entity.pdbx_description
1 polymer ?
#
loop_
_entity_poly.entity_id
_entity_poly.type
_entity_poly.pdbx_seq_one_letter_code
_entity_poly.pdbx_strand_id
1 'polypeptide(L)'
;VDRSVWHMTPQTVNAYYSPEMNEIVFPAARLQAPLFNVDAEDAFNYGALGISIGHEISHAFDDSGSQYDGDGNLRDWWTKEDREKFNARTKILVEKYN
;
A
#
# COMPACT_ATOMS: atom_id res chain seq x y z
N VAL A 1 -7.20 20.36 5.85
CA VAL A 1 -6.52 19.09 6.19
C VAL A 1 -5.05 19.40 6.36
N ASP A 2 -4.45 18.95 7.47
CA ASP A 2 -3.01 19.07 7.68
C ASP A 2 -2.33 17.83 7.10
N ARG A 3 -1.54 18.01 6.02
CA ARG A 3 -0.85 16.90 5.35
C ARG A 3 0.48 16.50 6.00
N SER A 4 0.83 17.10 7.14
CA SER A 4 2.03 16.72 7.90
C SER A 4 1.78 15.69 9.00
N VAL A 5 0.50 15.36 9.27
CA VAL A 5 0.12 14.45 10.34
C VAL A 5 0.31 12.99 9.91
N TRP A 6 0.99 12.21 10.74
CA TRP A 6 1.10 10.76 10.58
C TRP A 6 0.12 10.03 11.50
N HIS A 7 -0.33 8.85 11.05
CA HIS A 7 -1.21 7.96 11.83
C HIS A 7 -0.44 6.93 12.67
N MET A 8 0.90 6.93 12.58
CA MET A 8 1.77 6.06 13.36
C MET A 8 2.94 6.85 13.95
N THR A 9 3.38 6.42 15.14
CA THR A 9 4.59 6.98 15.76
C THR A 9 5.85 6.39 15.13
N PRO A 10 7.00 7.08 15.15
CA PRO A 10 8.24 6.56 14.58
C PRO A 10 8.70 5.20 15.15
N GLN A 11 8.36 4.89 16.41
CA GLN A 11 8.69 3.64 17.09
C GLN A 11 7.74 2.46 16.76
N THR A 12 6.68 2.69 16.00
CA THR A 12 5.75 1.64 15.59
C THR A 12 6.40 0.74 14.53
N VAL A 13 6.46 -0.57 14.76
CA VAL A 13 6.97 -1.54 13.78
C VAL A 13 5.84 -1.95 12.84
N ASN A 14 5.43 -1.05 11.96
CA ASN A 14 4.39 -1.28 10.95
C ASN A 14 4.58 -0.36 9.74
N ALA A 15 3.70 -0.40 8.75
CA ALA A 15 3.59 0.57 7.65
C ALA A 15 2.10 0.78 7.30
N TYR A 16 1.78 1.81 6.53
CA TYR A 16 0.42 2.02 6.04
C TYR A 16 0.36 2.82 4.73
N TYR A 17 -0.78 2.69 4.04
CA TYR A 17 -1.26 3.58 2.99
C TYR A 17 -2.47 4.40 3.48
N SER A 18 -2.53 5.70 3.15
CA SER A 18 -3.72 6.54 3.36
C SER A 18 -4.33 6.96 2.01
N PRO A 19 -5.59 6.55 1.72
CA PRO A 19 -6.27 6.93 0.49
C PRO A 19 -6.49 8.44 0.34
N GLU A 20 -6.91 9.11 1.41
CA GLU A 20 -7.25 10.54 1.38
C GLU A 20 -6.03 11.44 1.18
N MET A 21 -4.86 10.94 1.54
CA MET A 21 -3.59 11.64 1.41
C MET A 21 -2.78 11.18 0.20
N ASN A 22 -3.15 10.03 -0.37
CA ASN A 22 -2.41 9.28 -1.37
C ASN A 22 -0.93 9.15 -1.01
N GLU A 23 -0.66 8.64 0.20
CA GLU A 23 0.69 8.49 0.75
C GLU A 23 0.92 7.08 1.30
N ILE A 24 2.18 6.63 1.24
CA ILE A 24 2.67 5.45 1.96
C ILE A 24 3.66 5.89 3.02
N VAL A 25 3.55 5.34 4.23
CA VAL A 25 4.36 5.78 5.37
C VAL A 25 5.06 4.59 6.02
N PHE A 26 6.38 4.76 6.21
CA PHE A 26 7.27 3.79 6.85
C PHE A 26 7.90 4.44 8.08
N PRO A 27 7.36 4.18 9.29
CA PRO A 27 8.02 4.55 10.54
C PRO A 27 9.46 4.05 10.64
N ALA A 28 10.32 4.82 11.31
CA ALA A 28 11.75 4.51 11.43
C ALA A 28 12.02 3.13 12.03
N ALA A 29 11.22 2.68 13.00
CA ALA A 29 11.38 1.36 13.61
C ALA A 29 11.06 0.18 12.67
N ARG A 30 10.51 0.40 11.48
CA ARG A 30 10.39 -0.62 10.44
C ARG A 30 11.66 -0.74 9.57
N LEU A 31 12.48 0.31 9.51
CA LEU A 31 13.66 0.40 8.64
C LEU A 31 14.92 -0.17 9.32
N GLN A 32 14.80 -1.39 9.86
CA GLN A 32 15.88 -2.10 10.56
C GLN A 32 15.80 -3.61 10.32
N ALA A 33 16.86 -4.34 10.69
CA ALA A 33 16.89 -5.79 10.52
C ALA A 33 15.78 -6.48 11.35
N PRO A 34 15.16 -7.56 10.84
CA PRO A 34 15.44 -8.26 9.58
C PRO A 34 14.71 -7.68 8.35
N LEU A 35 14.08 -6.51 8.47
CA LEU A 35 13.27 -5.92 7.39
C LEU A 35 14.11 -5.09 6.42
N PHE A 36 15.16 -4.44 6.91
CA PHE A 36 16.11 -3.69 6.09
C PHE A 36 17.50 -3.73 6.72
N ASN A 37 18.54 -3.93 5.91
CA ASN A 37 19.93 -3.85 6.35
C ASN A 37 20.77 -3.19 5.25
N VAL A 38 21.40 -2.06 5.56
CA VAL A 38 22.23 -1.29 4.63
C VAL A 38 23.47 -2.06 4.16
N ASP A 39 23.95 -3.02 4.96
CA ASP A 39 25.12 -3.83 4.66
C ASP A 39 24.77 -5.18 3.99
N ALA A 40 23.48 -5.48 3.80
CA ALA A 40 23.03 -6.71 3.15
C ALA A 40 23.00 -6.56 1.61
N GLU A 41 22.99 -7.70 0.90
CA GLU A 41 22.74 -7.71 -0.54
C GLU A 41 21.36 -7.12 -0.86
N ASP A 42 21.27 -6.36 -1.95
CA ASP A 42 20.01 -5.74 -2.39
C ASP A 42 18.87 -6.76 -2.47
N ALA A 43 19.15 -7.99 -2.93
CA ALA A 43 18.16 -9.06 -3.01
C ALA A 43 17.46 -9.33 -1.66
N PHE A 44 18.19 -9.26 -0.55
CA PHE A 44 17.61 -9.37 0.79
C PHE A 44 16.65 -8.20 1.07
N ASN A 45 17.08 -6.96 0.82
CA ASN A 45 16.27 -5.77 1.06
C ASN A 45 15.04 -5.71 0.13
N TYR A 46 15.15 -6.12 -1.14
CA TYR A 46 14.03 -6.25 -2.06
C TYR A 46 13.02 -7.29 -1.59
N GLY A 47 13.49 -8.44 -1.09
CA GLY A 47 12.62 -9.49 -0.55
C GLY A 47 11.97 -9.14 0.78
N ALA A 48 12.57 -8.26 1.59
CA ALA A 48 12.06 -7.86 2.89
C ALA A 48 11.30 -6.52 2.82
N LEU A 49 12.02 -5.39 2.84
CA LEU A 49 11.42 -4.05 2.78
C LEU A 49 10.73 -3.79 1.43
N GLY A 50 11.33 -4.25 0.33
CA GLY A 50 10.79 -4.02 -1.03
C GLY A 50 9.37 -4.59 -1.20
N ILE A 51 9.10 -5.80 -0.69
CA ILE A 51 7.74 -6.36 -0.66
C ILE A 51 6.79 -5.49 0.17
N SER A 52 7.24 -4.95 1.31
CA SER A 52 6.40 -4.06 2.13
C SER A 52 6.08 -2.75 1.39
N ILE A 53 7.06 -2.17 0.68
CA ILE A 53 6.82 -0.99 -0.17
C ILE A 53 5.80 -1.32 -1.26
N GLY A 54 5.96 -2.45 -1.95
CA GLY A 54 5.00 -2.91 -2.96
C GLY A 54 3.60 -3.17 -2.40
N HIS A 55 3.51 -3.67 -1.17
CA HIS A 55 2.25 -3.89 -0.46
C HIS A 55 1.51 -2.57 -0.20
N GLU A 56 2.18 -1.56 0.38
CA GLU A 56 1.54 -0.27 0.64
C GLU A 56 1.16 0.46 -0.67
N ILE A 57 1.97 0.34 -1.73
CA ILE A 57 1.59 0.86 -3.05
C ILE A 57 0.34 0.15 -3.58
N SER A 58 0.24 -1.18 -3.38
CA SER A 58 -0.90 -1.96 -3.85
C SER A 58 -2.21 -1.56 -3.16
N HIS A 59 -2.15 -1.06 -1.93
CA HIS A 59 -3.34 -0.53 -1.24
C HIS A 59 -3.97 0.68 -1.95
N ALA A 60 -3.22 1.43 -2.77
CA ALA A 60 -3.81 2.47 -3.63
C ALA A 60 -4.72 1.89 -4.74
N PHE A 61 -4.61 0.59 -5.02
CA PHE A 61 -5.28 -0.08 -6.14
C PHE A 61 -6.09 -1.32 -5.72
N ASP A 62 -6.20 -1.61 -4.43
CA ASP A 62 -7.08 -2.66 -3.95
C ASP A 62 -8.56 -2.28 -4.12
N ASP A 63 -9.47 -3.14 -3.67
CA ASP A 63 -10.91 -2.94 -3.84
C ASP A 63 -11.43 -1.66 -3.14
N SER A 64 -10.75 -1.18 -2.10
CA SER A 64 -11.08 0.07 -1.41
C SER A 64 -10.30 1.26 -1.99
N GLY A 65 -8.98 1.15 -2.11
CA GLY A 65 -8.12 2.24 -2.60
C GLY A 65 -8.40 2.64 -4.03
N SER A 66 -8.76 1.69 -4.91
CA SER A 66 -9.10 1.96 -6.32
C SER A 66 -10.35 2.83 -6.52
N GLN A 67 -11.06 3.20 -5.46
CA GLN A 67 -12.20 4.12 -5.49
C GLN A 67 -11.79 5.59 -5.29
N TYR A 68 -10.54 5.85 -4.89
CA TYR A 68 -9.98 7.17 -4.68
C TYR A 68 -9.11 7.59 -5.88
N ASP A 69 -9.21 8.83 -6.32
CA ASP A 69 -8.30 9.39 -7.33
C ASP A 69 -6.94 9.79 -6.74
N GLY A 70 -6.01 10.22 -7.59
CA GLY A 70 -4.64 10.55 -7.17
C GLY A 70 -4.52 11.75 -6.22
N ASP A 71 -5.58 12.54 -6.07
CA ASP A 71 -5.67 13.65 -5.12
C ASP A 71 -6.34 13.23 -3.79
N GLY A 72 -6.73 11.96 -3.66
CA GLY A 72 -7.36 11.39 -2.47
C GLY A 72 -8.87 11.61 -2.40
N ASN A 73 -9.53 11.92 -3.53
CA ASN A 73 -10.99 12.10 -3.55
C ASN A 73 -11.70 10.81 -3.94
N LEU A 74 -12.77 10.46 -3.22
CA LEU A 74 -13.66 9.37 -3.61
C LEU A 74 -14.37 9.73 -4.93
N ARG A 75 -13.94 9.11 -6.03
CA ARG A 75 -14.38 9.44 -7.39
C ARG A 75 -14.20 8.23 -8.28
N ASP A 76 -15.22 7.90 -9.07
CA ASP A 76 -15.03 6.90 -10.11
C ASP A 76 -14.19 7.48 -11.26
N TRP A 77 -12.96 6.98 -11.37
CA TRP A 77 -12.00 7.30 -12.43
C TRP A 77 -11.78 6.14 -13.40
N TRP A 78 -12.56 5.06 -13.26
CA TRP A 78 -12.48 3.88 -14.11
C TRP A 78 -13.48 3.97 -15.27
N THR A 79 -13.18 3.27 -16.37
CA THR A 79 -14.23 2.91 -17.30
C THR A 79 -15.06 1.76 -16.71
N LYS A 80 -16.33 1.68 -17.12
CA LYS A 80 -17.20 0.57 -16.70
C LYS A 80 -16.60 -0.80 -17.05
N GLU A 81 -16.01 -0.93 -18.25
CA GLU A 81 -15.40 -2.18 -18.72
C GLU A 81 -14.21 -2.59 -17.83
N ASP A 82 -13.34 -1.65 -17.46
CA ASP A 82 -12.18 -1.96 -16.62
C ASP A 82 -12.59 -2.32 -15.20
N ARG A 83 -13.63 -1.66 -14.65
CA ARG A 83 -14.17 -2.01 -13.33
C ARG A 83 -14.76 -3.42 -13.31
N GLU A 84 -15.48 -3.83 -14.36
CA GLU A 84 -15.99 -5.20 -14.49
C GLU A 84 -14.86 -6.23 -14.51
N LYS A 85 -13.79 -5.98 -15.28
CA LYS A 85 -12.60 -6.85 -15.33
C LYS A 85 -11.84 -6.90 -13.98
N PHE A 86 -11.74 -5.79 -13.28
CA PHE A 86 -11.13 -5.72 -11.95
C PHE A 86 -11.91 -6.59 -10.96
N ASN A 87 -13.23 -6.39 -10.87
CA ASN A 87 -14.10 -7.15 -9.97
C ASN A 87 -14.06 -8.66 -10.25
N ALA A 88 -14.01 -9.06 -11.52
CA ALA A 88 -13.88 -10.47 -11.91
C ALA A 88 -12.57 -11.10 -11.40
N ARG A 89 -11.44 -10.38 -11.46
CA ARG A 89 -10.15 -10.86 -10.93
C ARG A 89 -10.13 -10.91 -9.42
N THR A 90 -10.67 -9.89 -8.74
CA THR A 90 -10.76 -9.86 -7.27
C THR A 90 -11.61 -11.02 -6.75
N LYS A 91 -12.68 -11.39 -7.46
CA LYS A 91 -13.52 -12.54 -7.08
C LYS A 91 -12.73 -13.87 -7.05
N ILE A 92 -11.79 -14.07 -7.97
CA ILE A 92 -10.91 -15.27 -7.98
C ILE A 92 -10.06 -15.32 -6.70
N LEU A 93 -9.56 -14.17 -6.23
CA LEU A 93 -8.81 -14.10 -4.97
C LEU A 93 -9.73 -14.39 -3.78
N VAL A 94 -10.93 -13.81 -3.74
CA VAL A 94 -11.92 -14.10 -2.69
C VAL A 94 -12.21 -15.60 -2.63
N GLU A 95 -12.48 -16.24 -3.77
CA GLU A 95 -12.73 -17.70 -3.84
C GLU A 95 -11.53 -18.53 -3.39
N LYS A 96 -10.30 -18.08 -3.64
CA LYS A 96 -9.08 -18.79 -3.24
C LYS A 96 -8.85 -18.79 -1.72
N TYR A 97 -9.29 -17.75 -1.01
CA TYR A 97 -9.00 -17.55 0.42
C TYR A 97 -10.23 -17.70 1.33
N ASN A 98 -11.42 -17.98 0.78
CA ASN A 98 -12.62 -18.41 1.52
C ASN A 98 -12.53 -19.87 1.95
#